data_AF-A0A745B6G9-F1
#
_entry.id   AF-A0A745B6G9-F1
#
_cell.length_a   1.000
_cell.length_b   1.000
_cell.length_c   1.000
_cell.angle_alpha   90.00
_cell.angle_beta   90.00
_cell.angle_gamma   90.00
#
_symmetry.space_group_name_H-M   'P 1'
#
loop_
_entity.id
_entity.type
_entity.pdbx_description
1 polymer ?
#
loop_
_entity_poly.entity_id
_entity_poly.type
_entity_poly.pdbx_seq_one_letter_code
_entity_poly.pdbx_strand_id
1 'polypeptide(L)'
;MLKMVMLFLMFFPCYCLPMDIKNIKDCKLEEGNKVKLISLSTVDGSTPYLIFDNVIVSAFLDGSIYSGDIILSKCIHHSLIFALNYGAPYMKGCLITGLSASAERSYKPNGFCFAERNIPESVWFGEDHTLIIIKNNNSVGEWRGKYIIYDSRGDEAQTFNKLPDTKNYKIYRLDLSK
;
A
#
# COMPACT_ATOMS: atom_id res chain seq x y z
N MET A 1 -23.24 -26.83 61.37
CA MET A 1 -22.35 -25.70 61.06
C MET A 1 -22.29 -25.52 59.55
N LEU A 2 -22.89 -24.43 59.08
CA LEU A 2 -23.00 -24.06 57.66
C LEU A 2 -21.69 -23.37 57.22
N LYS A 3 -21.01 -23.87 56.20
CA LYS A 3 -19.91 -23.15 55.53
C LYS A 3 -20.34 -22.81 54.11
N MET A 4 -20.87 -21.60 53.95
CA MET A 4 -21.22 -21.03 52.65
C MET A 4 -19.95 -20.44 52.04
N VAL A 5 -19.33 -21.16 51.10
CA VAL A 5 -18.19 -20.66 50.33
C VAL A 5 -18.75 -19.79 49.21
N MET A 6 -18.67 -18.47 49.40
CA MET A 6 -19.08 -17.48 48.41
C MET A 6 -18.03 -17.42 47.30
N LEU A 7 -18.31 -18.07 46.17
CA LEU A 7 -17.47 -18.02 44.98
C LEU A 7 -17.69 -16.67 44.27
N PHE A 8 -16.74 -15.75 44.42
CA PHE A 8 -16.77 -14.45 43.75
C PHE A 8 -16.48 -14.64 42.25
N LEU A 9 -17.53 -14.68 41.43
CA LEU A 9 -17.42 -14.64 39.97
C LEU A 9 -16.91 -13.25 39.56
N MET A 10 -15.60 -13.12 39.35
CA MET A 10 -15.04 -11.95 38.67
C MET A 10 -15.46 -12.00 37.19
N PHE A 11 -16.56 -11.29 36.88
CA PHE A 11 -16.87 -10.89 35.53
C PHE A 11 -15.80 -9.89 35.07
N PHE A 12 -14.78 -10.35 34.35
CA PHE A 12 -13.95 -9.46 33.57
C PHE A 12 -14.80 -8.94 32.40
N PRO A 13 -15.15 -7.65 32.33
CA PRO A 13 -15.70 -7.09 31.12
C PRO A 13 -14.62 -7.21 30.03
N CYS A 14 -14.82 -8.13 29.10
CA CYS A 14 -14.06 -8.19 27.86
C CYS A 14 -14.49 -6.97 27.04
N TYR A 15 -13.88 -5.81 27.30
CA TYR A 15 -14.05 -4.63 26.48
C TYR A 15 -13.42 -4.92 25.12
N CYS A 16 -14.25 -5.32 24.14
CA CYS A 16 -13.88 -5.20 22.74
C CYS A 16 -13.67 -3.72 22.47
N LEU A 17 -12.41 -3.28 22.41
CA LEU A 17 -12.08 -1.95 21.93
C LEU A 17 -12.69 -1.78 20.54
N PRO A 18 -13.44 -0.70 20.27
CA PRO A 18 -14.01 -0.47 18.96
C PRO A 18 -12.87 -0.40 17.95
N MET A 19 -12.90 -1.28 16.95
CA MET A 19 -11.98 -1.24 15.83
C MET A 19 -12.22 0.05 15.05
N ASP A 20 -11.33 1.02 15.20
CA ASP A 20 -11.43 2.30 14.51
C ASP A 20 -10.99 2.14 13.05
N ILE A 21 -11.92 2.41 12.13
CA ILE A 21 -11.73 2.32 10.69
C ILE A 21 -11.62 3.73 10.13
N LYS A 22 -10.42 4.11 9.68
CA LYS A 22 -10.17 5.41 9.07
C LYS A 22 -10.12 5.31 7.55
N ASN A 23 -10.95 6.09 6.85
CA ASN A 23 -10.78 6.28 5.42
C ASN A 23 -9.61 7.23 5.13
N ILE A 24 -8.64 6.77 4.34
CA ILE A 24 -7.42 7.50 3.99
C ILE A 24 -7.54 8.12 2.60
N LYS A 25 -8.04 7.36 1.62
CA LYS A 25 -8.12 7.83 0.23
C LYS A 25 -9.16 7.07 -0.58
N ASP A 26 -10.00 7.82 -1.32
CA ASP A 26 -10.93 7.26 -2.29
C ASP A 26 -10.47 7.60 -3.72
N CYS A 27 -10.24 6.59 -4.55
CA CYS A 27 -9.85 6.76 -5.96
C CYS A 27 -10.86 6.10 -6.91
N LYS A 28 -11.12 6.75 -8.03
CA LYS A 28 -11.80 6.14 -9.18
C LYS A 28 -10.76 5.45 -10.05
N LEU A 29 -10.97 4.18 -10.36
CA LEU A 29 -10.11 3.38 -11.22
C LEU A 29 -10.65 3.37 -12.66
N GLU A 30 -9.94 2.70 -13.57
CA GLU A 30 -10.48 2.42 -14.91
C GLU A 30 -11.70 1.49 -14.79
N GLU A 31 -12.57 1.50 -15.80
CA GLU A 31 -13.84 0.74 -15.82
C GLU A 31 -14.91 1.22 -14.82
N GLY A 32 -14.73 2.37 -14.18
CA GLY A 32 -15.74 2.98 -13.29
C GLY A 32 -15.74 2.43 -11.86
N ASN A 33 -14.89 1.44 -11.58
CA ASN A 33 -14.69 0.88 -10.25
C ASN A 33 -14.07 1.92 -9.29
N LYS A 34 -14.35 1.79 -7.99
CA LYS A 34 -13.76 2.65 -6.95
C LYS A 34 -12.97 1.80 -5.98
N VAL A 35 -11.82 2.33 -5.57
CA VAL A 35 -11.01 1.77 -4.49
C VAL A 35 -10.94 2.75 -3.35
N LYS A 36 -11.09 2.25 -2.11
CA LYS A 36 -10.81 3.01 -0.90
C LYS A 36 -9.62 2.41 -0.19
N LEU A 37 -8.62 3.24 0.11
CA LEU A 37 -7.58 2.91 1.08
C LEU A 37 -8.12 3.26 2.46
N ILE A 38 -8.22 2.25 3.32
CA ILE A 38 -8.60 2.42 4.72
C ILE A 38 -7.45 1.98 5.63
N SER A 39 -7.46 2.47 6.86
CA SER A 39 -6.56 2.02 7.94
C SER A 39 -7.39 1.47 9.09
N LEU A 40 -7.07 0.26 9.53
CA LEU A 40 -7.61 -0.36 10.74
C LEU A 40 -6.60 -0.22 11.87
N SER A 41 -7.01 0.41 12.98
CA SER A 41 -6.18 0.47 14.18
C SER A 41 -6.08 -0.90 14.84
N THR A 42 -4.86 -1.41 15.01
CA THR A 42 -4.55 -2.67 15.69
C THR A 42 -3.57 -2.42 16.85
N VAL A 43 -3.32 -3.45 17.67
CA VAL A 43 -2.31 -3.38 18.73
C VAL A 43 -0.89 -3.11 18.21
N ASP A 44 -0.61 -3.52 16.98
CA ASP A 44 0.70 -3.38 16.32
C ASP A 44 0.80 -2.10 15.46
N GLY A 45 -0.26 -1.27 15.45
CA GLY A 45 -0.35 -0.03 14.69
C GLY A 45 -1.45 -0.01 13.63
N SER A 46 -1.40 0.97 12.75
CA SER A 46 -2.37 1.17 11.67
C SER A 46 -2.13 0.21 10.51
N THR A 47 -3.10 -0.66 10.21
CA THR A 47 -2.98 -1.66 9.16
C THR A 47 -3.80 -1.25 7.92
N PRO A 48 -3.20 -1.07 6.74
CA PRO A 48 -3.90 -0.65 5.55
C PRO A 48 -4.66 -1.81 4.89
N TYR A 49 -5.87 -1.52 4.43
CA TYR A 49 -6.69 -2.41 3.59
C TYR A 49 -7.27 -1.65 2.41
N LEU A 50 -7.70 -2.38 1.38
CA LEU A 50 -8.42 -1.83 0.25
C LEU A 50 -9.87 -2.28 0.29
N ILE A 51 -10.78 -1.36 -0.03
CA ILE A 51 -12.20 -1.67 -0.25
C ILE A 51 -12.52 -1.47 -1.72
N PHE A 52 -13.02 -2.53 -2.34
CA PHE A 52 -13.65 -2.51 -3.67
C PHE A 52 -15.08 -3.00 -3.54
N ASP A 53 -16.08 -2.19 -3.90
CA ASP A 53 -17.50 -2.57 -3.86
C ASP A 53 -17.95 -3.33 -2.60
N ASN A 54 -17.50 -2.85 -1.44
CA ASN A 54 -17.73 -3.41 -0.09
C ASN A 54 -16.97 -4.70 0.25
N VAL A 55 -16.07 -5.16 -0.62
CA VAL A 55 -15.12 -6.24 -0.33
C VAL A 55 -13.85 -5.63 0.24
N ILE A 56 -13.47 -6.06 1.45
CA ILE A 56 -12.19 -5.71 2.08
C ILE A 56 -11.14 -6.74 1.67
N VAL A 57 -10.01 -6.27 1.15
CA VAL A 57 -8.85 -7.09 0.77
C VAL A 57 -7.57 -6.49 1.35
N SER A 58 -6.51 -7.30 1.45
CA SER A 58 -5.19 -6.78 1.84
C SER A 58 -4.76 -5.66 0.90
N ALA A 59 -4.07 -4.66 1.44
CA ALA A 59 -3.51 -3.58 0.64
C ALA A 59 -2.31 -4.02 -0.21
N PHE A 60 -1.61 -5.10 0.19
CA PHE A 60 -0.46 -5.62 -0.52
C PHE A 60 -0.84 -6.85 -1.36
N LEU A 61 -0.30 -6.92 -2.58
CA LEU A 61 -0.70 -7.89 -3.60
C LEU A 61 -0.29 -9.33 -3.28
N ASP A 62 0.73 -9.50 -2.44
CA ASP A 62 1.19 -10.79 -1.92
C ASP A 62 0.32 -11.32 -0.76
N GLY A 63 -0.70 -10.56 -0.33
CA GLY A 63 -1.56 -10.89 0.80
C GLY A 63 -0.92 -10.62 2.16
N SER A 64 0.32 -10.11 2.20
CA SER A 64 1.00 -9.77 3.45
C SER A 64 0.25 -8.65 4.19
N ILE A 65 0.29 -8.71 5.53
CA ILE A 65 -0.32 -7.72 6.42
C ILE A 65 0.81 -7.00 7.16
N TYR A 66 0.85 -5.68 7.02
CA TYR A 66 1.83 -4.83 7.70
C TYR A 66 1.12 -3.71 8.44
N SER A 67 1.63 -3.36 9.62
CA SER A 67 1.13 -2.25 10.42
C SER A 67 2.18 -1.14 10.45
N GLY A 68 1.74 0.12 10.38
CA GLY A 68 2.63 1.28 10.34
C GLY A 68 1.93 2.56 9.92
N ASP A 69 2.72 3.55 9.48
CA ASP A 69 2.22 4.86 9.07
C ASP A 69 2.09 4.95 7.55
N ILE A 70 0.91 5.30 7.04
CA ILE A 70 0.73 5.61 5.61
C ILE A 70 1.38 6.96 5.31
N ILE A 71 2.47 6.95 4.56
CA ILE A 71 3.30 8.13 4.25
C ILE A 71 3.09 8.66 2.83
N LEU A 72 2.34 7.93 2.00
CA LEU A 72 1.91 8.35 0.67
C LEU A 72 0.52 7.76 0.39
N SER A 73 -0.40 8.58 -0.16
CA SER A 73 -1.67 8.11 -0.70
C SER A 73 -2.20 9.09 -1.76
N LYS A 74 -2.14 8.72 -3.04
CA LYS A 74 -2.56 9.59 -4.16
C LYS A 74 -3.37 8.83 -5.20
N CYS A 75 -4.36 9.52 -5.78
CA CYS A 75 -5.03 9.07 -6.97
C CYS A 75 -4.34 9.71 -8.18
N ILE A 76 -3.83 8.89 -9.09
CA ILE A 76 -3.13 9.32 -10.31
C ILE A 76 -3.61 8.43 -11.44
N HIS A 77 -3.89 8.99 -12.62
CA HIS A 77 -4.26 8.23 -13.82
C HIS A 77 -5.11 6.97 -13.57
N HIS A 78 -6.31 7.15 -12.99
CA HIS A 78 -7.21 6.04 -12.71
C HIS A 78 -6.59 4.90 -11.87
N SER A 79 -5.67 5.26 -10.98
CA SER A 79 -4.92 4.34 -10.12
C SER A 79 -4.76 4.95 -8.73
N LEU A 80 -4.59 4.11 -7.72
CA LEU A 80 -4.21 4.49 -6.36
C LEU A 80 -2.75 4.11 -6.13
N ILE A 81 -1.89 5.06 -5.79
CA ILE A 81 -0.56 4.76 -5.24
C ILE A 81 -0.52 5.07 -3.75
N PHE A 82 0.06 4.18 -2.97
CA PHE A 82 0.28 4.40 -1.55
C PHE A 82 1.62 3.81 -1.09
N ALA A 83 2.10 4.27 0.07
CA ALA A 83 3.26 3.71 0.75
C ALA A 83 3.06 3.72 2.27
N LEU A 84 3.53 2.66 2.90
CA LEU A 84 3.48 2.40 4.33
C LEU A 84 4.91 2.36 4.88
N ASN A 85 5.17 3.16 5.91
CA ASN A 85 6.34 3.01 6.76
C ASN A 85 6.01 2.01 7.87
N TYR A 86 6.47 0.78 7.74
CA TYR A 86 6.25 -0.31 8.70
C TYR A 86 7.47 -0.61 9.59
N GLY A 87 8.50 0.26 9.52
CA GLY A 87 9.74 0.12 10.27
C GLY A 87 10.98 0.13 9.36
N ALA A 88 12.10 0.61 9.89
CA ALA A 88 13.37 0.64 9.16
C ALA A 88 13.82 -0.78 8.74
N PRO A 89 14.52 -0.94 7.60
CA PRO A 89 15.14 0.11 6.78
C PRO A 89 14.35 0.55 5.54
N TYR A 90 13.19 -0.05 5.24
CA TYR A 90 12.44 0.18 4.00
C TYR A 90 10.98 0.53 4.27
N MET A 91 10.37 1.30 3.37
CA MET A 91 8.92 1.41 3.26
C MET A 91 8.42 0.46 2.18
N LYS A 92 7.16 0.01 2.27
CA LYS A 92 6.52 -0.82 1.24
C LYS A 92 5.29 -0.09 0.72
N GLY A 93 5.03 -0.17 -0.57
CA GLY A 93 3.89 0.48 -1.19
C GLY A 93 3.45 -0.25 -2.44
N CYS A 94 2.30 0.12 -2.96
CA CYS A 94 1.79 -0.44 -4.21
C CYS A 94 1.11 0.62 -5.06
N LEU A 95 1.18 0.43 -6.37
CA LEU A 95 0.30 1.07 -7.34
C LEU A 95 -0.82 0.08 -7.65
N ILE A 96 -2.05 0.47 -7.38
CA ILE A 96 -3.27 -0.30 -7.57
C ILE A 96 -4.01 0.26 -8.78
N THR A 97 -4.26 -0.58 -9.77
CA THR A 97 -4.88 -0.21 -11.05
C THR A 97 -6.28 -0.79 -11.22
N GLY A 98 -6.64 -1.82 -10.45
CA GLY A 98 -7.91 -2.51 -10.63
C GLY A 98 -8.15 -3.62 -9.60
N LEU A 99 -9.14 -4.44 -9.89
CA LEU A 99 -9.46 -5.68 -9.16
C LEU A 99 -9.73 -6.77 -10.19
N SER A 100 -9.02 -7.90 -10.09
CA SER A 100 -9.37 -9.11 -10.84
C SER A 100 -10.18 -10.05 -9.97
N ALA A 101 -11.20 -10.66 -10.57
CA ALA A 101 -11.88 -11.81 -10.00
C ALA A 101 -11.12 -13.07 -10.44
N SER A 102 -10.57 -13.83 -9.48
CA SER A 102 -10.07 -15.17 -9.81
C SER A 102 -11.23 -16.15 -9.99
N ALA A 103 -10.98 -17.26 -10.70
CA ALA A 103 -11.93 -18.37 -10.84
C ALA A 103 -12.42 -18.95 -9.50
N GLU A 104 -11.70 -18.69 -8.41
CA GLU A 104 -12.00 -19.14 -7.05
C GLU A 104 -12.71 -18.08 -6.19
N ARG A 105 -13.22 -16.99 -6.81
CA ARG A 105 -13.80 -15.83 -6.09
C ARG A 105 -12.84 -15.15 -5.12
N SER A 106 -11.52 -15.34 -5.28
CA SER A 106 -10.54 -14.54 -4.53
C SER A 106 -10.39 -13.20 -5.26
N TYR A 107 -10.83 -12.12 -4.63
CA TYR A 107 -10.61 -10.76 -5.14
C TYR A 107 -9.14 -10.40 -4.96
N LYS A 108 -8.42 -10.22 -6.07
CA LYS A 108 -7.02 -9.81 -6.06
C LYS A 108 -6.89 -8.43 -6.68
N PRO A 109 -6.37 -7.42 -5.96
CA PRO A 109 -6.08 -6.14 -6.59
C PRO A 109 -5.08 -6.33 -7.74
N ASN A 110 -5.25 -5.56 -8.81
CA ASN A 110 -4.30 -5.50 -9.91
C ASN A 110 -3.32 -4.37 -9.67
N GLY A 111 -2.08 -4.54 -10.12
CA GLY A 111 -1.03 -3.54 -9.95
C GLY A 111 0.33 -4.18 -9.68
N PHE A 112 1.21 -3.43 -9.02
CA PHE A 112 2.50 -3.92 -8.55
C PHE A 112 2.97 -3.16 -7.31
N CYS A 113 3.81 -3.80 -6.51
CA CYS A 113 4.34 -3.25 -5.26
C CYS A 113 5.83 -2.95 -5.36
N PHE A 114 6.29 -2.04 -4.49
CA PHE A 114 7.69 -1.65 -4.34
C PHE A 114 8.07 -1.66 -2.85
N ALA A 115 9.35 -1.86 -2.56
CA ALA A 115 9.90 -1.80 -1.22
C ALA A 115 11.25 -1.08 -1.22
N GLU A 116 11.29 0.18 -0.78
CA GLU A 116 12.49 1.02 -0.90
C GLU A 116 12.68 1.96 0.29
N ARG A 117 13.85 2.59 0.38
CA ARG A 117 14.17 3.54 1.46
C ARG A 117 13.52 4.91 1.27
N ASN A 118 13.23 5.28 0.03
CA ASN A 118 12.70 6.59 -0.34
C ASN A 118 11.31 6.47 -0.95
N ILE A 119 10.49 7.49 -0.73
CA ILE A 119 9.15 7.61 -1.34
C ILE A 119 9.33 7.82 -2.84
N PRO A 120 8.49 7.22 -3.71
CA PRO A 120 8.59 7.48 -5.14
C PRO A 120 8.36 8.94 -5.50
N GLU A 121 9.13 9.42 -6.48
CA GLU A 121 9.04 10.81 -6.98
C GLU A 121 7.96 10.96 -8.04
N SER A 122 7.73 9.92 -8.85
CA SER A 122 6.75 9.97 -9.93
C SER A 122 6.33 8.57 -10.39
N VAL A 123 5.17 8.52 -11.04
CA VAL A 123 4.70 7.36 -11.80
C VAL A 123 4.52 7.75 -13.26
N TRP A 124 5.03 6.93 -14.15
CA TRP A 124 5.08 7.19 -15.59
C TRP A 124 4.25 6.13 -16.29
N PHE A 125 3.12 6.53 -16.87
CA PHE A 125 2.21 5.63 -17.57
C PHE A 125 2.54 5.65 -19.06
N GLY A 126 3.05 4.52 -19.58
CA GLY A 126 3.21 4.28 -21.01
C GLY A 126 2.00 3.53 -21.57
N GLU A 127 2.06 3.16 -22.85
CA GLU A 127 1.00 2.41 -23.53
C GLU A 127 0.85 0.98 -22.99
N ASP A 128 1.97 0.27 -22.83
CA ASP A 128 1.98 -1.15 -22.42
C ASP A 128 2.43 -1.39 -20.97
N HIS A 129 3.03 -0.38 -20.34
CA HIS A 129 3.63 -0.54 -19.02
C HIS A 129 3.72 0.75 -18.24
N THR A 130 3.81 0.61 -16.93
CA THR A 130 3.92 1.72 -15.98
C THR A 130 5.22 1.62 -15.20
N LEU A 131 5.88 2.76 -14.99
CA LEU A 131 7.08 2.86 -14.19
C LEU A 131 6.82 3.61 -12.89
N ILE A 132 7.33 3.09 -11.76
CA ILE A 132 7.48 3.86 -10.52
C ILE A 132 8.93 4.29 -10.41
N ILE A 133 9.15 5.60 -10.31
CA ILE A 133 10.48 6.21 -10.25
C ILE A 133 10.80 6.63 -8.82
N ILE A 134 11.85 6.05 -8.26
CA ILE A 134 12.34 6.35 -6.92
C ILE A 134 13.78 6.87 -7.04
N LYS A 135 14.07 8.04 -6.48
CA LYS A 135 15.45 8.52 -6.43
C LYS A 135 16.21 7.75 -5.36
N ASN A 136 17.36 7.20 -5.73
CA ASN A 136 18.18 6.43 -4.83
C ASN A 136 18.93 7.34 -3.85
N ASN A 137 19.09 6.88 -2.61
CA ASN A 137 20.06 7.44 -1.69
C ASN A 137 21.35 6.62 -1.79
N ASN A 138 22.28 7.09 -2.63
CA ASN A 138 23.54 6.39 -2.92
C ASN A 138 24.48 6.28 -1.71
N SER A 139 24.14 6.88 -0.56
CA SER A 139 24.95 6.81 0.65
C SER A 139 24.68 5.55 1.48
N VAL A 140 23.59 4.81 1.22
CA VAL A 140 23.17 3.66 2.03
C VAL A 140 22.48 2.59 1.18
N GLY A 141 22.90 1.32 1.30
CA GLY A 141 22.30 0.17 0.60
C GLY A 141 23.13 -0.34 -0.59
N GLU A 142 22.57 -1.32 -1.32
CA GLU A 142 23.28 -2.05 -2.39
C GLU A 142 23.11 -1.42 -3.78
N TRP A 143 22.11 -0.56 -3.95
CA TRP A 143 21.80 0.09 -5.22
C TRP A 143 22.88 1.10 -5.64
N ARG A 144 23.44 0.93 -6.85
CA ARG A 144 24.53 1.77 -7.38
C ARG A 144 24.08 2.88 -8.33
N GLY A 145 22.84 2.84 -8.82
CA GLY A 145 22.31 3.86 -9.73
C GLY A 145 21.66 5.06 -9.00
N LYS A 146 21.51 6.19 -9.69
CA LYS A 146 20.81 7.38 -9.15
C LYS A 146 19.30 7.20 -8.97
N TYR A 147 18.71 6.29 -9.73
CA TYR A 147 17.29 6.00 -9.71
C TYR A 147 17.08 4.50 -9.59
N ILE A 148 16.06 4.12 -8.83
CA ILE A 148 15.51 2.77 -8.76
C ILE A 148 14.17 2.85 -9.48
N ILE A 149 13.98 1.96 -10.46
CA ILE A 149 12.80 1.94 -11.32
C ILE A 149 12.16 0.57 -11.19
N TYR A 150 10.88 0.58 -10.81
CA TYR A 150 10.00 -0.58 -10.90
C TYR A 150 9.22 -0.47 -12.19
N ASP A 151 9.25 -1.51 -13.02
CA ASP A 151 8.51 -1.62 -14.28
C ASP A 151 7.43 -2.67 -14.12
N SER A 152 6.18 -2.35 -14.46
CA SER A 152 5.05 -3.28 -14.33
C SER A 152 5.18 -4.56 -15.15
N ARG A 153 6.13 -4.65 -16.09
CA ARG A 153 6.42 -5.86 -16.87
C ARG A 153 7.45 -6.78 -16.22
N GLY A 154 8.16 -6.30 -15.20
CA GLY A 154 9.23 -7.03 -14.53
C GLY A 154 8.86 -7.35 -13.08
N ASP A 155 9.47 -8.42 -12.57
CA ASP A 155 9.29 -8.83 -11.17
C ASP A 155 10.26 -8.11 -10.22
N GLU A 156 11.35 -7.53 -10.75
CA GLU A 156 12.42 -6.91 -9.97
C GLU A 156 12.68 -5.46 -10.37
N ALA A 157 13.08 -4.67 -9.37
CA ALA A 157 13.52 -3.30 -9.57
C ALA A 157 14.89 -3.24 -10.27
N GLN A 158 15.09 -2.21 -11.08
CA GLN A 158 16.35 -1.97 -11.78
C GLN A 158 16.92 -0.59 -11.43
N THR A 159 18.25 -0.46 -11.43
CA THR A 159 18.89 0.83 -11.15
C THR A 159 19.45 1.49 -12.41
N PHE A 160 19.23 2.80 -12.51
CA PHE A 160 19.69 3.60 -13.64
C PHE A 160 20.35 4.89 -13.18
N ASN A 161 21.32 5.37 -13.97
CA ASN A 161 21.96 6.68 -13.73
C ASN A 161 21.23 7.83 -14.43
N LYS A 162 20.35 7.52 -15.38
CA LYS A 162 19.52 8.47 -16.13
C LYS A 162 18.13 7.88 -16.24
N LEU A 163 17.11 8.74 -16.21
CA LEU A 163 15.73 8.32 -16.45
C LEU A 163 15.52 7.99 -17.94
N PRO A 164 14.54 7.12 -18.26
CA PRO A 164 14.13 6.88 -19.65
C PRO A 164 13.68 8.18 -20.36
N ASP A 165 13.61 8.12 -21.69
CA ASP A 165 12.98 9.19 -22.48
C ASP A 165 11.50 9.34 -22.07
N THR A 166 11.06 10.58 -21.87
CA THR A 166 9.71 10.91 -21.41
C THR A 166 8.67 10.91 -22.53
N LYS A 167 9.09 10.89 -23.81
CA LYS A 167 8.21 11.08 -24.99
C LYS A 167 6.99 10.16 -25.02
N ASN A 168 7.13 8.93 -24.54
CA ASN A 168 6.08 7.90 -24.58
C ASN A 168 5.40 7.70 -23.22
N TYR A 169 5.57 8.62 -22.28
CA TYR A 169 5.01 8.49 -20.94
C TYR A 169 4.17 9.70 -20.55
N LYS A 170 3.02 9.42 -19.95
CA LYS A 170 2.29 10.40 -19.16
C LYS A 170 2.82 10.39 -17.73
N ILE A 171 3.48 11.48 -17.34
CA ILE A 171 4.20 11.56 -16.07
C ILE A 171 3.36 12.22 -15.00
N TYR A 172 3.21 11.55 -13.86
CA TYR A 172 2.54 12.06 -12.67
C TYR A 172 3.54 12.19 -11.54
N ARG A 173 3.84 13.42 -11.15
CA ARG A 173 4.69 13.71 -9.98
C ARG A 173 3.93 13.39 -8.70
N LEU A 174 4.61 12.72 -7.77
CA LEU A 174 4.06 12.37 -6.46
C LEU A 174 4.40 13.38 -5.39
N ASP A 175 5.11 14.45 -5.73
CA ASP A 175 5.56 15.55 -4.87
C ASP A 175 4.71 15.67 -3.59
N LEU A 176 5.35 15.36 -2.47
CA LEU A 176 4.84 15.63 -1.15
C LEU A 176 4.97 17.14 -0.97
N SER A 177 4.00 17.91 -1.46
CA SER A 177 3.90 19.31 -1.10
C SER A 177 3.80 19.37 0.43
N LYS A 178 4.88 19.84 1.05
CA LYS A 178 4.93 20.32 2.44
C LYS A 178 3.88 21.40 2.66
#